data_AF-A0A9E2L7U1-F1
#
_entry.id   AF-A0A9E2L7U1-F1
#
_cell.length_a   1.000
_cell.length_b   1.000
_cell.length_c   1.000
_cell.angle_alpha   90.00
_cell.angle_beta   90.00
_cell.angle_gamma   90.00
#
_symmetry.space_group_name_H-M   'P 1'
#
loop_
_entity.id
_entity.type
_entity.pdbx_description
1 polymer ?
#
loop_
_entity_poly.entity_id
_entity_poly.type
_entity_poly.pdbx_seq_one_letter_code
_entity_poly.pdbx_strand_id
1 'polypeptide(L)' 'MSKTKPYYYCNIVGNTDIGCKRQTNEDWLDSFECENGLVAVVCDGMGGHVGGQVASHTAVDAIRDF' A
#
# COMPACT_ATOMS: atom_id res chain seq x y z
N MET A 1 9.76 7.00 -29.50
CA MET A 1 9.62 5.53 -29.38
C MET A 1 8.85 5.24 -28.10
N SER A 2 7.56 4.92 -28.23
CA SER A 2 6.68 4.59 -27.11
C SER A 2 7.17 3.27 -26.50
N LYS A 3 7.68 3.29 -25.26
CA LYS A 3 7.97 2.08 -24.52
C LYS A 3 6.62 1.47 -24.11
N THR A 4 6.15 0.48 -24.86
CA THR A 4 5.04 -0.38 -24.44
C THR A 4 5.45 -1.04 -23.12
N LYS A 5 4.88 -0.58 -22.00
CA LYS A 5 5.14 -1.15 -20.68
C LYS A 5 4.67 -2.61 -20.66
N PRO A 6 5.48 -3.60 -20.22
CA PRO A 6 5.14 -5.02 -20.38
C PRO A 6 4.01 -5.53 -19.47
N TYR A 7 3.52 -4.71 -18.53
CA TYR A 7 2.63 -5.15 -17.45
C TYR A 7 1.12 -4.89 -17.68
N TYR A 8 0.69 -4.60 -18.91
CA TYR A 8 -0.73 -4.32 -19.24
C TYR A 8 -1.72 -5.48 -18.94
N TYR A 9 -1.26 -6.65 -18.53
CA TYR A 9 -2.12 -7.80 -18.21
C TYR A 9 -2.54 -7.87 -16.72
N CYS A 10 -2.02 -7.00 -15.85
CA CYS A 10 -2.34 -7.00 -14.42
C CYS A 10 -3.02 -5.69 -14.02
N ASN A 11 -4.32 -5.75 -13.73
CA ASN A 11 -5.06 -4.63 -13.16
C ASN A 11 -4.99 -4.71 -11.63
N ILE A 12 -4.35 -3.72 -10.99
CA ILE A 12 -4.22 -3.66 -9.53
C ILE A 12 -5.22 -2.63 -8.99
N VAL A 13 -6.02 -3.05 -8.03
CA VAL A 13 -6.98 -2.20 -7.34
C VAL A 13 -6.83 -2.39 -5.84
N GLY A 14 -6.92 -1.29 -5.10
CA GLY A 14 -6.86 -1.28 -3.64
C GLY A 14 -8.20 -0.86 -3.05
N ASN A 15 -8.62 -1.50 -1.98
CA ASN A 15 -9.76 -1.09 -1.17
C ASN A 15 -9.45 -1.39 0.29
N THR A 16 -9.78 -0.46 1.19
CA THR A 16 -9.58 -0.62 2.63
C THR A 16 -10.78 -0.03 3.37
N ASP A 17 -11.12 -0.63 4.51
CA ASP A 17 -12.26 -0.26 5.33
C ASP A 17 -11.91 -0.42 6.81
N ILE A 18 -12.34 0.53 7.63
CA ILE A 18 -12.09 0.54 9.07
C ILE A 18 -12.87 -0.56 9.84
N GLY A 19 -13.93 -1.08 9.23
CA GLY A 19 -14.88 -1.99 9.85
C GLY A 19 -15.70 -1.33 10.98
N CYS A 20 -16.49 -2.15 11.68
CA CYS A 20 -17.49 -1.65 12.63
C CYS A 20 -16.99 -1.44 14.07
N LYS A 21 -15.71 -1.77 14.37
CA LYS A 21 -15.20 -1.83 15.75
C LYS A 21 -14.05 -0.89 16.06
N ARG A 22 -13.25 -0.53 15.06
CA ARG A 22 -12.05 0.31 15.25
C ARG A 22 -12.41 1.79 15.14
N GLN A 23 -11.65 2.64 15.82
CA GLN A 23 -11.78 4.10 15.72
C GLN A 23 -10.90 4.70 14.63
N THR A 24 -9.86 3.96 14.22
CA THR A 24 -8.91 4.35 13.18
C THR A 24 -8.63 3.15 12.30
N ASN A 25 -8.55 3.37 11.00
CA ASN A 25 -8.04 2.37 10.08
C ASN A 25 -6.52 2.37 10.16
N GLU A 26 -5.94 1.26 10.58
CA GLU A 26 -4.50 1.09 10.74
C GLU A 26 -3.89 0.35 9.55
N ASP A 27 -4.69 0.03 8.53
CA ASP A 27 -4.22 -0.48 7.25
C ASP A 27 -3.84 0.67 6.31
N TRP A 28 -2.73 0.50 5.61
CA TRP A 28 -2.35 1.36 4.49
C TRP A 28 -1.90 0.52 3.30
N LEU A 29 -2.25 0.94 2.09
CA LEU A 29 -1.94 0.21 0.85
C LEU A 29 -1.53 1.17 -0.25
N ASP A 30 -0.74 0.68 -1.19
CA ASP A 30 -0.36 1.41 -2.40
C ASP A 30 0.02 0.45 -3.54
N SER A 31 0.07 0.96 -4.76
CA SER A 31 0.62 0.28 -5.91
C SER A 31 1.37 1.23 -6.83
N PHE A 32 2.51 0.76 -7.35
CA PHE A 32 3.38 1.56 -8.19
C PHE A 32 4.20 0.69 -9.16
N GLU A 33 4.78 1.33 -10.16
CA GLU A 33 5.71 0.70 -11.09
C GLU A 33 7.16 1.05 -10.68
N CYS A 34 8.04 0.06 -10.72
CA CYS A 34 9.50 0.22 -10.60
C CYS A 34 10.20 -0.45 -11.79
N GLU A 35 11.53 -0.35 -11.86
CA GLU A 35 12.34 -0.98 -12.92
C GLU A 35 12.15 -2.50 -13.01
N ASN A 36 11.83 -3.14 -11.88
CA ASN A 36 11.61 -4.58 -11.78
C ASN A 36 10.15 -5.00 -12.01
N GLY A 37 9.21 -4.06 -12.08
CA GLY A 37 7.83 -4.29 -12.47
C GLY A 37 6.78 -3.62 -11.60
N LEU A 38 5.60 -4.25 -11.49
CA LEU A 38 4.52 -3.75 -10.65
C LEU A 38 4.71 -4.19 -9.20
N VAL A 39 4.61 -3.23 -8.29
CA VAL A 39 4.58 -3.46 -6.84
C VAL A 39 3.18 -3.15 -6.34
N ALA A 40 2.64 -4.05 -5.53
CA ALA A 40 1.48 -3.81 -4.68
C ALA A 40 1.89 -4.08 -3.24
N VAL A 41 1.58 -3.16 -2.34
CA VAL A 41 1.97 -3.22 -0.94
C VAL A 41 0.77 -2.96 -0.05
N VAL A 42 0.70 -3.68 1.07
CA VAL A 42 -0.24 -3.47 2.16
C VAL A 42 0.50 -3.64 3.49
N CYS A 43 0.24 -2.75 4.43
CA CYS A 43 0.79 -2.80 5.77
C CYS A 43 -0.34 -2.63 6.80
N ASP A 44 -0.34 -3.48 7.82
CA ASP A 44 -1.26 -3.45 8.98
C ASP A 44 -0.48 -2.91 10.20
N GLY A 45 -0.94 -1.79 10.73
CA GLY A 45 -0.39 -1.18 11.93
C GLY A 45 -0.86 -1.90 13.19
N MET A 46 0.09 -2.26 14.08
CA MET A 46 -0.24 -2.95 15.33
C MET A 46 -1.32 -2.22 16.15
N GLY A 47 -2.49 -2.84 16.28
CA GLY A 47 -3.57 -2.31 17.12
C GLY A 47 -3.26 -2.38 18.61
N GLY A 48 -3.85 -1.48 19.39
CA GLY A 48 -3.66 -1.39 20.85
C GLY A 48 -2.39 -0.66 21.28
N HIS A 49 -1.54 -0.26 20.32
CA HIS A 49 -0.41 0.65 20.52
C HIS A 49 -0.72 2.01 19.90
N VAL A 50 -0.17 3.10 20.46
CA VAL A 50 -0.34 4.44 19.88
C VAL A 50 0.43 4.50 18.56
N GLY A 51 -0.27 4.80 17.47
CA GLY A 51 0.35 5.13 16.19
C GLY A 51 0.35 4.00 15.14
N GLY A 52 -0.51 2.98 15.25
CA GLY A 52 -0.63 1.94 14.22
C GLY A 52 -0.82 2.50 12.81
N GLN A 53 -1.72 3.47 12.64
CA GLN A 53 -1.92 4.19 11.36
C GLN A 53 -0.65 4.87 10.84
N VAL A 54 0.13 5.52 11.72
CA VAL A 54 1.37 6.19 11.33
C VAL A 54 2.41 5.16 10.93
N ALA A 55 2.50 4.05 11.66
CA ALA A 55 3.44 2.98 11.37
C ALA A 55 3.17 2.31 10.01
N SER A 56 1.91 1.96 9.71
CA SER A 56 1.56 1.35 8.42
C SER A 56 1.77 2.30 7.25
N HIS A 57 1.41 3.57 7.39
CA HIS A 57 1.68 4.59 6.37
C HIS A 57 3.19 4.76 6.13
N THR A 58 3.98 4.90 7.21
CA THR A 58 5.44 5.03 7.12
C THR A 58 6.09 3.82 6.42
N ALA A 59 5.59 2.61 6.68
CA ALA A 59 6.12 1.40 6.05
C ALA A 59 5.85 1.37 4.54
N VAL A 60 4.64 1.77 4.11
CA VAL A 60 4.30 1.85 2.67
C VAL A 60 5.13 2.94 1.98
N ASP A 61 5.24 4.12 2.57
CA ASP A 61 6.04 5.22 2.02
C ASP A 61 7.51 4.81 1.87
N ALA A 62 8.08 4.17 2.89
CA ALA A 62 9.45 3.67 2.85
C ALA A 62 9.68 2.63 1.75
N ILE A 63 8.66 1.82 1.40
CA ILE A 63 8.73 0.84 0.31
C ILE A 63 8.60 1.53 -1.06
N ARG A 64 7.75 2.56 -1.16
CA ARG A 64 7.57 3.34 -2.40
C ARG A 64 8.82 4.15 -2.75
N ASP A 65 9.44 4.76 -1.76
CA ASP A 65 10.53 5.72 -1.95
C ASP A 65 11.92 5.07 -2.11
N PHE A 66 12.00 3.73 -2.01
CA PHE A 66 13.24 2.96 -2.17
C PHE A 66 13.54 2.62 -3.64
#